data_AF-A0A5B7V9W5-F1
#
_entry.id   AF-A0A5B7V9W5-F1
#
_cell.length_a   1.000
_cell.length_b   1.000
_cell.length_c   1.000
_cell.angle_alpha   90.00
_cell.angle_beta   90.00
_cell.angle_gamma   90.00
#
_symmetry.space_group_name_H-M   'P 1'
#
loop_
_entity.id
_entity.type
_entity.pdbx_description
1 polymer ?
#
loop_
_entity_poly.entity_id
_entity_poly.type
_entity_poly.pdbx_seq_one_letter_code
_entity_poly.pdbx_strand_id
1 'polypeptide(L)'
;MGDAEFSVRRSLTELAEDIGLKFSTVRNARWAVSRWPEEHRQSGVSFTVHRILGGIEDEEERFTAIRTPPAGKSRWTPDDASRRMGRQVETPVSPQEKISAIHSLAQDDEVAAQVTGDLLRRPKVATKFPAEEKARVVEEFTRDESIAAQAATNLLRRPDVAFKAMSDDGARQQVNHAQVERGRQARAEFEQTHELAPVVKHFERTAEFLDLITACHAFVAKAGRTVPGLCDRRLGAVERDLVHERIAKVRGVLTELRPEFPQVSDLLRGLALADA
;
A
#
# COMPACT_ATOMS: atom_id res chain seq x y z
N MET A 1 -69.10 2.90 18.94
CA MET A 1 -68.36 3.78 19.87
C MET A 1 -67.80 2.88 20.95
N GLY A 2 -66.57 2.39 20.78
CA GLY A 2 -65.99 1.35 21.64
C GLY A 2 -64.51 1.19 21.35
N ASP A 3 -63.72 1.23 22.43
CA ASP A 3 -62.27 1.03 22.55
C ASP A 3 -61.35 1.92 21.73
N ALA A 4 -61.12 3.13 22.25
CA ALA A 4 -59.81 3.74 22.12
C ALA A 4 -58.80 2.83 22.85
N GLU A 5 -58.01 2.06 22.10
CA GLU A 5 -56.87 1.30 22.61
C GLU A 5 -56.02 2.19 23.55
N PHE A 6 -56.17 2.00 24.86
CA PHE A 6 -55.27 2.55 25.86
C PHE A 6 -53.94 1.78 25.78
N SER A 7 -53.10 2.14 24.82
CA SER A 7 -51.77 1.55 24.71
C SER A 7 -50.89 2.01 25.88
N VAL A 8 -50.08 1.09 26.44
CA VAL A 8 -49.09 1.38 27.49
C VAL A 8 -48.19 2.55 27.10
N ARG A 9 -47.90 2.70 25.80
CA ARG A 9 -47.12 3.83 25.27
C ARG A 9 -47.83 5.17 25.47
N ARG A 10 -49.14 5.25 25.20
CA ARG A 10 -49.93 6.48 25.36
C ARG A 10 -49.97 6.92 26.82
N SER A 11 -50.31 6.02 27.74
CA SER A 11 -50.37 6.34 29.18
C SER A 11 -49.01 6.78 29.74
N LEU A 12 -47.91 6.18 29.27
CA LEU A 12 -46.56 6.62 29.67
C LEU A 12 -46.15 7.96 29.05
N THR A 13 -46.73 8.34 27.91
CA THR A 13 -46.48 9.63 27.27
C THR A 13 -47.22 10.73 28.04
N GLU A 14 -48.51 10.53 28.30
CA GLU A 14 -49.33 11.44 29.11
C GLU A 14 -48.71 11.65 30.51
N LEU A 15 -48.32 10.56 31.20
CA LEU A 15 -47.62 10.65 32.48
C LEU A 15 -46.30 11.42 32.40
N ALA A 16 -45.52 11.23 31.32
CA ALA A 16 -44.25 11.91 31.15
C ALA A 16 -44.42 13.42 30.95
N GLU A 17 -45.44 13.82 30.18
CA GLU A 17 -45.83 15.22 29.99
C GLU A 17 -46.27 15.86 31.31
N ASP A 18 -47.13 15.18 32.08
CA ASP A 18 -47.65 15.67 33.37
C ASP A 18 -46.55 15.93 34.41
N ILE A 19 -45.53 15.07 34.46
CA ILE A 19 -44.42 15.19 35.43
C ILE A 19 -43.19 15.92 34.85
N GLY A 20 -43.28 16.45 33.63
CA GLY A 20 -42.21 17.21 32.98
C GLY A 20 -40.94 16.40 32.67
N LEU A 21 -41.07 15.08 32.48
CA LEU A 21 -39.96 14.19 32.12
C LEU A 21 -40.05 13.73 30.67
N LYS A 22 -38.92 13.27 30.11
CA LYS A 22 -38.93 12.61 28.80
C LYS A 22 -39.61 11.25 28.92
N PHE A 23 -40.41 10.88 27.91
CA PHE A 23 -41.01 9.54 27.78
C PHE A 23 -39.98 8.41 28.00
N SER A 24 -38.77 8.56 27.47
CA SER A 24 -37.69 7.58 27.65
C SER A 24 -37.29 7.39 29.12
N THR A 25 -37.29 8.46 29.91
CA THR A 25 -37.00 8.41 31.35
C THR A 25 -38.07 7.62 32.09
N VAL A 26 -39.35 7.91 31.85
CA VAL A 26 -40.48 7.23 32.49
C VAL A 26 -40.55 5.75 32.08
N ARG A 27 -40.34 5.46 30.79
CA ARG A 27 -40.26 4.10 30.26
C ARG A 27 -39.13 3.29 30.91
N ASN A 28 -37.93 3.88 31.01
CA ASN A 28 -36.78 3.23 31.62
C ASN A 28 -36.99 3.00 33.13
N ALA A 29 -37.61 3.96 33.82
CA ALA A 29 -37.93 3.81 35.23
C ALA A 29 -38.95 2.68 35.45
N ARG A 30 -40.04 2.65 34.67
CA ARG A 30 -41.03 1.56 34.71
C ARG A 30 -40.39 0.20 34.44
N TRP A 31 -39.54 0.09 33.42
CA TRP A 31 -38.85 -1.14 33.12
C TRP A 31 -37.97 -1.58 34.30
N ALA A 32 -37.16 -0.68 34.88
CA ALA A 32 -36.34 -1.01 36.04
C ALA A 32 -37.21 -1.49 37.21
N VAL A 33 -38.28 -0.77 37.55
CA VAL A 33 -39.21 -1.15 38.63
C VAL A 33 -39.85 -2.52 38.35
N SER A 34 -40.19 -2.84 37.11
CA SER A 34 -40.74 -4.16 36.75
C SER A 34 -39.77 -5.32 36.91
N ARG A 35 -38.45 -5.06 36.88
CA ARG A 35 -37.41 -6.08 37.10
C ARG A 35 -37.08 -6.30 38.58
N TRP A 36 -37.60 -5.46 39.46
CA TRP A 36 -37.34 -5.47 40.90
C TRP A 36 -38.66 -5.42 41.70
N PRO A 37 -39.29 -6.58 41.95
CA PRO A 37 -40.35 -6.71 42.94
C PRO A 37 -39.92 -6.18 44.31
N GLU A 38 -40.88 -5.76 45.14
CA GLU A 38 -40.61 -5.04 46.39
C GLU A 38 -39.72 -5.84 47.35
N GLU A 39 -39.96 -7.14 47.43
CA GLU A 39 -39.22 -8.13 48.22
C GLU A 39 -37.74 -8.31 47.80
N HIS A 40 -37.39 -7.93 46.56
CA HIS A 40 -36.05 -8.09 46.01
C HIS A 40 -35.26 -6.77 45.94
N ARG A 41 -35.91 -5.62 46.17
CA ARG A 41 -35.23 -4.31 46.22
C ARG A 41 -34.30 -4.24 47.42
N GLN A 42 -33.12 -3.66 47.23
CA GLN A 42 -32.12 -3.53 48.29
C GLN A 42 -32.05 -2.10 48.83
N SER A 43 -32.43 -1.91 50.09
CA SER A 43 -32.29 -0.64 50.79
C SER A 43 -30.81 -0.26 50.89
N GLY A 44 -30.44 0.91 50.34
CA GLY A 44 -29.05 1.38 50.29
C GLY A 44 -28.37 1.19 48.93
N VAL A 45 -28.98 0.48 47.98
CA VAL A 45 -28.52 0.42 46.59
C VAL A 45 -29.25 1.47 45.76
N SER A 46 -28.50 2.31 45.03
CA SER A 46 -29.08 3.39 44.22
C SER A 46 -30.03 2.86 43.12
N PHE A 47 -30.98 3.69 42.71
CA PHE A 47 -31.87 3.39 41.60
C PHE A 47 -31.10 3.13 40.29
N THR A 48 -29.99 3.83 40.07
CA THR A 48 -29.13 3.64 38.90
C THR A 48 -28.52 2.24 38.86
N VAL A 49 -28.07 1.70 39.99
CA VAL A 49 -27.56 0.32 40.08
C VAL A 49 -28.67 -0.68 39.79
N HIS A 50 -29.85 -0.51 40.37
CA HIS A 50 -31.02 -1.34 40.06
C HIS A 50 -31.34 -1.32 38.56
N ARG A 51 -31.33 -0.14 37.94
CA ARG A 51 -31.55 0.00 36.49
C ARG A 51 -30.47 -0.71 35.65
N ILE A 52 -29.20 -0.66 36.06
CA ILE A 52 -28.12 -1.31 35.31
C ILE A 52 -28.21 -2.84 35.45
N LEU A 53 -28.28 -3.35 36.67
CA LEU A 53 -28.37 -4.79 36.97
C LEU A 53 -29.71 -5.41 36.55
N GLY A 54 -30.75 -4.59 36.35
CA GLY A 54 -32.03 -5.02 35.78
C GLY A 54 -31.91 -5.68 34.40
N GLY A 55 -30.79 -5.45 33.71
CA GLY A 55 -30.47 -6.06 32.41
C GLY A 55 -29.90 -7.48 32.50
N ILE A 56 -29.64 -8.03 33.70
CA ILE A 56 -29.37 -9.45 33.85
C ILE A 56 -30.66 -10.20 33.51
N GLU A 57 -30.59 -11.10 32.54
CA GLU A 57 -31.78 -11.82 32.05
C GLU A 57 -32.28 -12.84 33.07
N ASP A 58 -31.36 -13.63 33.61
CA ASP A 58 -31.64 -14.59 34.67
C ASP A 58 -32.11 -13.88 35.95
N GLU A 59 -33.27 -14.29 36.45
CA GLU A 59 -33.91 -13.66 37.59
C GLU A 59 -33.26 -14.02 38.93
N GLU A 60 -32.89 -15.29 39.11
CA GLU A 60 -32.21 -15.75 40.32
C GLU A 60 -30.81 -15.13 40.43
N GLU A 61 -30.09 -15.07 39.31
CA GLU A 61 -28.79 -14.41 39.25
C GLU A 61 -28.93 -12.92 39.56
N ARG A 62 -29.93 -12.24 38.97
CA ARG A 62 -30.18 -10.81 39.21
C ARG A 62 -30.43 -10.52 40.69
N PHE A 63 -31.30 -11.29 41.33
CA PHE A 63 -31.65 -11.10 42.75
C PHE A 63 -30.49 -11.42 43.68
N THR A 64 -29.67 -12.41 43.33
CA THR A 64 -28.47 -12.75 44.09
C THR A 64 -27.37 -11.70 43.92
N ALA A 65 -27.19 -11.19 42.70
CA ALA A 65 -26.16 -10.22 42.35
C ALA A 65 -26.32 -8.91 43.13
N ILE A 66 -27.53 -8.36 43.22
CA ILE A 66 -27.73 -7.06 43.87
C ILE A 66 -27.41 -7.07 45.38
N ARG A 67 -27.53 -8.24 46.03
CA ARG A 67 -27.20 -8.44 47.44
C ARG A 67 -25.70 -8.57 47.70
N THR A 68 -24.94 -8.94 46.67
CA THR A 68 -23.50 -9.24 46.79
C THR A 68 -22.70 -8.16 46.05
N PRO A 69 -22.29 -7.07 46.73
CA PRO A 69 -21.40 -6.09 46.10
C PRO A 69 -20.07 -6.75 45.71
N PRO A 70 -19.32 -6.18 44.74
CA PRO A 70 -18.04 -6.73 44.32
C PRO A 70 -17.06 -6.87 45.49
N ALA A 71 -16.17 -7.87 45.39
CA ALA A 71 -15.20 -8.18 46.43
C ALA A 71 -14.41 -6.94 46.89
N GLY A 72 -14.30 -6.75 48.21
CA GLY A 72 -13.60 -5.62 48.82
C GLY A 72 -14.41 -4.32 48.89
N LYS A 73 -15.69 -4.31 48.49
CA LYS A 73 -16.58 -3.14 48.59
C LYS A 73 -17.77 -3.41 49.49
N SER A 74 -18.13 -2.41 50.29
CA SER A 74 -19.30 -2.46 51.19
C SER A 74 -20.62 -2.13 50.48
N ARG A 75 -20.57 -1.54 49.28
CA ARG A 75 -21.76 -1.15 48.50
C ARG A 75 -21.50 -1.16 47.00
N TRP A 76 -22.57 -1.31 46.23
CA TRP A 76 -22.55 -1.14 44.77
C TRP A 76 -22.33 0.33 44.38
N THR A 77 -21.50 0.54 43.37
CA THR A 77 -21.43 1.80 42.61
C THR A 77 -22.02 1.61 41.21
N PRO A 78 -22.44 2.69 40.52
CA PRO A 78 -22.86 2.59 39.12
C PRO A 78 -21.80 1.96 38.22
N ASP A 79 -20.52 2.29 38.40
CA ASP A 79 -19.41 1.71 37.64
C ASP A 79 -19.23 0.22 37.91
N ASP A 80 -19.42 -0.22 39.14
CA ASP A 80 -19.39 -1.65 39.47
C ASP A 80 -20.50 -2.41 38.76
N ALA A 81 -21.71 -1.83 38.74
CA ALA A 81 -22.84 -2.40 38.04
C ALA A 81 -22.60 -2.43 36.52
N SER A 82 -22.09 -1.34 35.94
CA SER A 82 -21.75 -1.25 34.52
C SER A 82 -20.68 -2.27 34.15
N ARG A 83 -19.63 -2.41 34.97
CA ARG A 83 -18.56 -3.39 34.79
C ARG A 83 -19.08 -4.83 34.80
N ARG A 84 -19.98 -5.17 35.73
CA ARG A 84 -20.64 -6.50 35.76
C ARG A 84 -21.44 -6.75 34.49
N MET A 85 -22.09 -5.72 33.95
CA MET A 85 -22.89 -5.80 32.73
C MET A 85 -22.07 -5.70 31.43
N GLY A 86 -20.73 -5.61 31.51
CA GLY A 86 -19.88 -5.39 30.34
C GLY A 86 -20.14 -4.06 29.61
N ARG A 87 -20.75 -3.08 30.30
CA ARG A 87 -21.04 -1.75 29.77
C ARG A 87 -19.86 -0.82 30.00
N GLN A 88 -19.77 0.24 29.19
CA GLN A 88 -18.80 1.30 29.41
C GLN A 88 -18.97 1.92 30.79
N VAL A 89 -17.86 2.01 31.52
CA VAL A 89 -17.77 2.62 32.84
C VAL A 89 -17.42 4.10 32.72
N GLU A 90 -17.83 4.89 33.72
CA GLU A 90 -17.49 6.31 33.83
C GLU A 90 -16.04 6.48 34.31
N THR A 91 -15.58 5.64 35.25
CA THR A 91 -14.21 5.63 35.76
C THR A 91 -13.46 4.34 35.39
N PRO A 92 -12.75 4.30 34.25
CA PRO A 92 -11.95 3.16 33.82
C PRO A 92 -10.76 2.88 34.77
N VAL A 93 -10.71 1.68 35.35
CA VAL A 93 -9.59 1.27 36.24
C VAL A 93 -8.68 0.23 35.58
N SER A 94 -9.26 -0.73 34.86
CA SER A 94 -8.50 -1.79 34.20
C SER A 94 -7.91 -1.31 32.86
N PRO A 95 -6.82 -1.93 32.36
CA PRO A 95 -6.28 -1.60 31.03
C PRO A 95 -7.34 -1.72 29.92
N GLN A 96 -8.16 -2.77 29.96
CA GLN A 96 -9.22 -2.97 28.96
C GLN A 96 -10.29 -1.89 29.02
N GLU A 97 -10.71 -1.47 30.22
CA GLU A 97 -11.67 -0.37 30.37
C GLU A 97 -11.11 0.94 29.82
N LYS A 98 -9.82 1.21 30.06
CA LYS A 98 -9.15 2.40 29.53
C LYS A 98 -9.09 2.38 28.01
N ILE A 99 -8.79 1.23 27.41
CA ILE A 99 -8.78 1.05 25.95
C ILE A 99 -10.18 1.29 25.39
N SER A 100 -11.22 0.67 25.96
CA SER A 100 -12.60 0.88 25.50
C SER A 100 -13.05 2.34 25.63
N ALA A 101 -12.66 3.02 26.71
CA ALA A 101 -12.95 4.44 26.88
C ALA A 101 -12.24 5.30 25.83
N ILE A 102 -10.97 5.01 25.51
CA ILE A 102 -10.25 5.70 24.43
C ILE A 102 -10.95 5.46 23.09
N HIS A 103 -11.36 4.22 22.77
CA HIS A 103 -12.08 3.92 21.53
C HIS A 103 -13.40 4.70 21.43
N SER A 104 -14.14 4.83 22.55
CA SER A 104 -15.36 5.63 22.58
C SER A 104 -15.10 7.12 22.38
N LEU A 105 -13.97 7.65 22.86
CA LEU A 105 -13.61 9.07 22.71
C LEU A 105 -13.02 9.37 21.33
N ALA A 106 -12.36 8.41 20.71
CA ALA A 106 -11.74 8.52 19.39
C ALA A 106 -12.65 7.97 18.27
N GLN A 107 -13.98 8.10 18.40
CA GLN A 107 -14.92 7.78 17.32
C GLN A 107 -14.85 8.79 16.17
N ASP A 108 -14.40 10.01 16.47
CA ASP A 108 -14.15 11.05 15.49
C ASP A 108 -12.76 10.86 14.88
N ASP A 109 -12.69 10.79 13.55
CA ASP A 109 -11.44 10.51 12.82
C ASP A 109 -10.40 11.63 12.98
N GLU A 110 -10.81 12.90 13.13
CA GLU A 110 -9.87 14.00 13.35
C GLU A 110 -9.23 13.89 14.73
N VAL A 111 -10.04 13.61 15.75
CA VAL A 111 -9.56 13.35 17.12
C VAL A 111 -8.65 12.12 17.15
N ALA A 112 -9.05 11.04 16.48
CA ALA A 112 -8.28 9.81 16.40
C ALA A 112 -6.92 10.03 15.71
N ALA A 113 -6.89 10.79 14.61
CA ALA A 113 -5.66 11.11 13.89
C ALA A 113 -4.70 11.92 14.77
N GLN A 114 -5.18 12.96 15.46
CA GLN A 114 -4.36 13.79 16.33
C GLN A 114 -3.77 12.97 17.50
N VAL A 115 -4.61 12.19 18.17
CA VAL A 115 -4.17 11.31 19.27
C VAL A 115 -3.16 10.27 18.77
N THR A 116 -3.41 9.66 17.61
CA THR A 116 -2.48 8.69 17.01
C THR A 116 -1.12 9.32 16.72
N GLY A 117 -1.08 10.53 16.15
CA GLY A 117 0.16 11.27 15.93
C GLY A 117 0.95 11.51 17.22
N ASP A 118 0.28 11.93 18.30
CA ASP A 118 0.92 12.15 19.60
C ASP A 118 1.41 10.84 20.25
N LEU A 119 0.67 9.75 20.08
CA LEU A 119 1.08 8.42 20.55
C LEU A 119 2.30 7.91 19.80
N LEU A 120 2.35 8.06 18.47
CA LEU A 120 3.47 7.60 17.65
C LEU A 120 4.76 8.40 17.89
N ARG A 121 4.67 9.67 18.31
CA ARG A 121 5.83 10.48 18.76
C ARG A 121 6.48 9.93 20.03
N ARG A 122 5.82 9.04 20.78
CA ARG A 122 6.37 8.43 22.00
C ARG A 122 7.17 7.18 21.61
N PRO A 123 8.51 7.17 21.73
CA PRO A 123 9.34 6.07 21.23
C PRO A 123 9.04 4.72 21.90
N LYS A 124 8.62 4.73 23.18
CA LYS A 124 8.21 3.52 23.91
C LYS A 124 6.91 2.90 23.39
N VAL A 125 6.04 3.70 22.77
CA VAL A 125 4.80 3.19 22.14
C VAL A 125 5.17 2.48 20.85
N ALA A 126 5.95 3.13 19.98
CA ALA A 126 6.42 2.55 18.72
C ALA A 126 7.18 1.22 18.93
N THR A 127 7.98 1.07 19.99
CA THR A 127 8.67 -0.21 20.25
C THR A 127 7.75 -1.36 20.64
N LYS A 128 6.57 -1.08 21.20
CA LYS A 128 5.59 -2.09 21.62
C LYS A 128 4.73 -2.64 20.48
N PHE A 129 4.73 -1.99 19.32
CA PHE A 129 4.04 -2.53 18.14
C PHE A 129 4.70 -3.84 17.65
N PRO A 130 3.92 -4.88 17.34
CA PRO A 130 4.39 -6.04 16.60
C PRO A 130 5.08 -5.64 15.29
N ALA A 131 6.11 -6.37 14.88
CA ALA A 131 6.89 -6.03 13.69
C ALA A 131 6.03 -6.05 12.40
N GLU A 132 5.13 -7.03 12.28
CA GLU A 132 4.20 -7.15 11.15
C GLU A 132 3.24 -5.96 11.06
N GLU A 133 2.75 -5.49 12.22
CA GLU A 133 1.84 -4.35 12.29
C GLU A 133 2.54 -3.04 11.94
N LYS A 134 3.83 -2.88 12.32
CA LYS A 134 4.63 -1.71 11.91
C LYS A 134 4.73 -1.59 10.39
N ALA A 135 4.98 -2.70 9.70
CA ALA A 135 5.10 -2.70 8.25
C ALA A 135 3.77 -2.26 7.59
N ARG A 136 2.65 -2.83 8.05
CA ARG A 136 1.31 -2.45 7.58
C ARG A 136 0.98 -0.98 7.84
N VAL A 137 1.32 -0.47 9.01
CA VAL A 137 1.09 0.95 9.35
C VAL A 137 1.92 1.87 8.46
N VAL A 138 3.18 1.52 8.18
CA VAL A 138 4.01 2.27 7.23
C VAL A 138 3.37 2.25 5.85
N GLU A 139 2.94 1.10 5.36
CA GLU A 139 2.25 0.95 4.07
C GLU A 139 0.98 1.82 3.99
N GLU A 140 0.17 1.83 5.05
CA GLU A 140 -1.05 2.66 5.13
C GLU A 140 -0.72 4.16 5.07
N PHE A 141 0.30 4.62 5.80
CA PHE A 141 0.73 6.01 5.78
C PHE A 141 1.43 6.42 4.48
N THR A 142 1.88 5.46 3.67
CA THR A 142 2.54 5.70 2.37
C THR A 142 1.67 5.30 1.18
N ARG A 143 0.34 5.35 1.29
CA ARG A 143 -0.55 5.16 0.13
C ARG A 143 -0.44 6.28 -0.91
N ASP A 144 -0.10 7.49 -0.47
CA ASP A 144 0.20 8.60 -1.36
C ASP A 144 1.61 8.43 -1.95
N GLU A 145 1.72 8.39 -3.28
CA GLU A 145 2.98 8.17 -4.00
C GLU A 145 4.06 9.21 -3.68
N SER A 146 3.69 10.47 -3.42
CA SER A 146 4.64 11.51 -3.05
C SER A 146 5.22 11.28 -1.64
N ILE A 147 4.38 10.83 -0.71
CA ILE A 147 4.79 10.45 0.65
C ILE A 147 5.60 9.16 0.62
N ALA A 148 5.21 8.18 -0.19
CA ALA A 148 5.92 6.93 -0.40
C ALA A 148 7.33 7.18 -0.97
N ALA A 149 7.45 8.00 -2.01
CA ALA A 149 8.73 8.37 -2.61
C ALA A 149 9.64 9.09 -1.61
N GLN A 150 9.09 10.00 -0.80
CA GLN A 150 9.84 10.69 0.25
C GLN A 150 10.30 9.73 1.35
N ALA A 151 9.42 8.84 1.80
CA ALA A 151 9.73 7.81 2.80
C ALA A 151 10.81 6.84 2.29
N ALA A 152 10.66 6.32 1.06
CA ALA A 152 11.64 5.47 0.41
C ALA A 152 13.00 6.17 0.29
N THR A 153 13.03 7.43 -0.13
CA THR A 153 14.27 8.23 -0.20
C THR A 153 14.94 8.36 1.17
N ASN A 154 14.18 8.68 2.21
CA ASN A 154 14.71 8.80 3.57
C ASN A 154 15.23 7.45 4.11
N LEU A 155 14.55 6.34 3.80
CA LEU A 155 14.95 4.99 4.18
C LEU A 155 16.22 4.54 3.46
N LEU A 156 16.32 4.79 2.14
CA LEU A 156 17.48 4.45 1.32
C LEU A 156 18.73 5.28 1.66
N ARG A 157 18.60 6.39 2.40
CA ARG A 157 19.78 7.08 2.98
C ARG A 157 20.50 6.25 4.06
N ARG A 158 19.88 5.18 4.57
CA ARG A 158 20.51 4.24 5.51
C ARG A 158 21.21 3.13 4.71
N PRO A 159 22.55 2.98 4.79
CA PRO A 159 23.31 2.07 3.92
C PRO A 159 22.83 0.61 3.96
N ASP A 160 22.56 0.08 5.15
CA ASP A 160 22.08 -1.30 5.29
C ASP A 160 20.69 -1.52 4.69
N VAL A 161 19.84 -0.49 4.74
CA VAL A 161 18.49 -0.55 4.15
C VAL A 161 18.60 -0.53 2.63
N ALA A 162 19.43 0.35 2.07
CA ALA A 162 19.69 0.38 0.64
C ALA A 162 20.27 -0.95 0.14
N PHE A 163 21.26 -1.49 0.84
CA PHE A 163 21.86 -2.79 0.49
C PHE A 163 20.81 -3.92 0.49
N LYS A 164 19.99 -4.00 1.55
CA LYS A 164 18.93 -5.01 1.64
C LYS A 164 17.84 -4.82 0.58
N ALA A 165 17.42 -3.58 0.33
CA ALA A 165 16.43 -3.28 -0.70
C ALA A 165 16.94 -3.63 -2.10
N MET A 166 18.21 -3.35 -2.41
CA MET A 166 18.82 -3.71 -3.70
C MET A 166 19.14 -5.21 -3.85
N SER A 167 19.04 -5.98 -2.76
CA SER A 167 19.14 -7.44 -2.81
C SER A 167 17.83 -8.10 -3.25
N ASP A 168 16.71 -7.37 -3.22
CA ASP A 168 15.44 -7.82 -3.79
C ASP A 168 15.43 -7.60 -5.31
N ASP A 169 15.18 -8.67 -6.07
CA ASP A 169 15.24 -8.62 -7.54
C ASP A 169 14.19 -7.70 -8.15
N GLY A 170 12.99 -7.64 -7.57
CA GLY A 170 11.91 -6.77 -8.03
C GLY A 170 12.27 -5.29 -7.84
N ALA A 171 12.69 -4.91 -6.64
CA ALA A 171 13.13 -3.55 -6.34
C ALA A 171 14.33 -3.13 -7.20
N ARG A 172 15.32 -4.02 -7.36
CA ARG A 172 16.50 -3.79 -8.21
C ARG A 172 16.10 -3.57 -9.67
N GLN A 173 15.22 -4.40 -10.21
CA GLN A 173 14.73 -4.26 -11.59
C GLN A 173 13.99 -2.93 -11.79
N GLN A 174 13.12 -2.55 -10.85
CA GLN A 174 12.37 -1.28 -10.93
C GLN A 174 13.29 -0.05 -10.87
N VAL A 175 14.29 -0.05 -9.99
CA VAL A 175 15.28 1.04 -9.93
C VAL A 175 16.11 1.10 -11.21
N ASN A 176 16.55 -0.03 -11.75
CA ASN A 176 17.29 -0.06 -13.02
C ASN A 176 16.43 0.49 -14.17
N HIS A 177 15.17 0.07 -14.25
CA HIS A 177 14.22 0.59 -15.25
C HIS A 177 14.06 2.12 -15.11
N ALA A 178 13.84 2.62 -13.89
CA ALA A 178 13.72 4.05 -13.63
C ALA A 178 15.00 4.83 -13.98
N GLN A 179 16.19 4.25 -13.75
CA GLN A 179 17.46 4.86 -14.15
C GLN A 179 17.62 4.96 -15.67
N VAL A 180 17.26 3.89 -16.40
CA VAL A 180 17.28 3.88 -17.87
C VAL A 180 16.29 4.91 -18.43
N GLU A 181 15.05 4.95 -17.91
CA GLU A 181 14.05 5.92 -18.35
C GLU A 181 14.48 7.35 -18.04
N ARG A 182 15.04 7.62 -16.85
CA ARG A 182 15.56 8.93 -16.51
C ARG A 182 16.70 9.35 -17.46
N GLY A 183 17.57 8.43 -17.83
CA GLY A 183 18.63 8.68 -18.82
C GLY A 183 18.06 9.03 -20.19
N ARG A 184 17.06 8.28 -20.66
CA ARG A 184 16.36 8.57 -21.93
C ARG A 184 15.69 9.93 -21.91
N GLN A 185 14.99 10.25 -20.83
CA GLN A 185 14.33 11.56 -20.65
C GLN A 185 15.34 12.70 -20.64
N ALA A 186 16.45 12.57 -19.89
CA ALA A 186 17.50 13.59 -19.86
C ALA A 186 18.14 13.80 -21.24
N ARG A 187 18.31 12.73 -22.03
CA ARG A 187 18.81 12.86 -23.40
C ARG A 187 17.81 13.55 -24.32
N ALA A 188 16.53 13.19 -24.22
CA ALA A 188 15.46 13.84 -24.99
C ALA A 188 15.31 15.32 -24.63
N GLU A 189 15.39 15.65 -23.34
CA GLU A 189 15.36 17.03 -22.85
C GLU A 189 16.57 17.82 -23.38
N PHE A 190 17.78 17.24 -23.30
CA PHE A 190 18.97 17.84 -23.90
C PHE A 190 18.79 18.11 -25.39
N GLU A 191 18.29 17.14 -26.14
CA GLU A 191 18.06 17.27 -27.59
C GLU A 191 17.03 18.34 -27.95
N GLN A 192 16.04 18.58 -27.09
CA GLN A 192 14.98 19.56 -27.33
C GLN A 192 15.33 20.97 -26.87
N THR A 193 16.10 21.12 -25.79
CA THR A 193 16.27 22.40 -25.09
C THR A 193 17.67 22.99 -25.24
N HIS A 194 18.69 22.17 -25.49
CA HIS A 194 20.08 22.61 -25.39
C HIS A 194 20.63 23.10 -26.73
N GLU A 195 21.24 24.29 -26.74
CA GLU A 195 21.77 24.95 -27.96
C GLU A 195 22.84 24.12 -28.68
N LEU A 196 23.61 23.32 -27.94
CA LEU A 196 24.65 22.43 -28.48
C LEU A 196 24.10 21.11 -29.06
N ALA A 197 22.82 20.79 -28.89
CA ALA A 197 22.27 19.52 -29.35
C ALA A 197 22.48 19.25 -30.86
N PRO A 198 22.31 20.23 -31.78
CA PRO A 198 22.58 20.03 -33.20
C PRO A 198 24.06 19.72 -33.50
N VAL A 199 24.98 20.36 -32.76
CA VAL A 199 26.43 20.19 -32.91
C VAL A 199 26.84 18.79 -32.45
N VAL A 200 26.37 18.35 -31.28
CA VAL A 200 26.60 16.99 -30.77
C VAL A 200 26.06 15.94 -31.73
N LYS A 201 24.84 16.15 -32.26
CA LYS A 201 24.23 15.24 -33.25
C LYS A 201 25.02 15.18 -34.56
N HIS A 202 25.62 16.28 -35.00
CA HIS A 202 26.48 16.29 -36.17
C HIS A 202 27.78 15.52 -35.93
N PHE A 203 28.39 15.66 -34.74
CA PHE A 203 29.57 14.88 -34.37
C PHE A 203 29.26 13.38 -34.23
N GLU A 204 28.15 13.01 -33.59
CA GLU A 204 27.70 11.61 -33.49
C GLU A 204 27.52 11.00 -34.88
N ARG A 205 26.84 11.69 -35.80
CA ARG A 205 26.70 11.25 -37.21
C ARG A 205 28.04 11.11 -37.93
N THR A 206 28.97 12.02 -37.67
CA THR A 206 30.31 11.98 -38.28
C THR A 206 31.11 10.78 -37.74
N ALA A 207 31.00 10.48 -36.45
CA ALA A 207 31.63 9.32 -35.84
C ALA A 207 31.03 8.01 -36.38
N GLU A 208 29.70 7.90 -36.45
CA GLU A 208 29.00 6.75 -37.04
C GLU A 208 29.42 6.52 -38.51
N PHE A 209 29.57 7.60 -39.28
CA PHE A 209 30.08 7.52 -40.65
C PHE A 209 31.53 7.00 -40.70
N LEU A 210 32.42 7.53 -39.84
CA LEU A 210 33.82 7.08 -39.79
C LEU A 210 33.94 5.61 -39.34
N ASP A 211 33.08 5.16 -38.42
CA ASP A 211 33.01 3.76 -37.99
C ASP A 211 32.58 2.84 -39.14
N LEU A 212 31.58 3.25 -39.93
CA LEU A 212 31.16 2.53 -41.12
C LEU A 212 32.30 2.42 -42.15
N ILE A 213 33.00 3.52 -42.44
CA ILE A 213 34.13 3.52 -43.37
C ILE A 213 35.28 2.63 -42.85
N THR A 214 35.60 2.71 -41.57
CA THR A 214 36.60 1.85 -40.92
C THR A 214 36.23 0.37 -41.03
N ALA A 215 34.97 0.02 -40.77
CA ALA A 215 34.48 -1.35 -40.88
C ALA A 215 34.59 -1.88 -42.33
N CYS A 216 34.21 -1.07 -43.32
CA CYS A 216 34.36 -1.41 -44.73
C CYS A 216 35.84 -1.62 -45.12
N HIS A 217 36.73 -0.71 -44.70
CA HIS A 217 38.16 -0.84 -44.98
C HIS A 217 38.77 -2.08 -44.34
N ALA A 218 38.42 -2.37 -43.08
CA ALA A 218 38.87 -3.57 -42.38
C ALA A 218 38.37 -4.86 -43.05
N PHE A 219 37.11 -4.90 -43.48
CA PHE A 219 36.56 -6.02 -44.24
C PHE A 219 37.32 -6.25 -45.54
N VAL A 220 37.50 -5.21 -46.37
CA VAL A 220 38.22 -5.30 -47.66
C VAL A 220 39.68 -5.73 -47.45
N ALA A 221 40.39 -5.12 -46.49
CA ALA A 221 41.79 -5.44 -46.21
C ALA A 221 41.98 -6.87 -45.66
N LYS A 222 41.01 -7.39 -44.91
CA LYS A 222 41.06 -8.77 -44.41
C LYS A 222 40.69 -9.77 -45.50
N ALA A 223 39.60 -9.53 -46.23
CA ALA A 223 39.19 -10.36 -47.36
C ALA A 223 40.30 -10.43 -48.43
N GLY A 224 40.90 -9.29 -48.81
CA GLY A 224 41.97 -9.23 -49.81
C GLY A 224 43.26 -9.97 -49.42
N ARG A 225 43.52 -10.20 -48.13
CA ARG A 225 44.65 -11.04 -47.66
C ARG A 225 44.31 -12.52 -47.59
N THR A 226 43.07 -12.85 -47.22
CA THR A 226 42.66 -14.24 -46.98
C THR A 226 42.20 -14.94 -48.25
N VAL A 227 41.45 -14.25 -49.12
CA VAL A 227 40.85 -14.84 -50.33
C VAL A 227 41.91 -15.39 -51.31
N PRO A 228 43.02 -14.69 -51.62
CA PRO A 228 44.04 -15.22 -52.52
C PRO A 228 44.66 -16.54 -52.04
N GLY A 229 44.86 -16.69 -50.71
CA GLY A 229 45.38 -17.94 -50.13
C GLY A 229 44.37 -19.10 -50.11
N LEU A 230 43.09 -18.82 -50.38
CA LEU A 230 42.02 -19.80 -50.50
C LEU A 230 41.75 -20.19 -51.97
N CYS A 231 42.13 -19.35 -52.95
CA CYS A 231 41.90 -19.61 -54.38
C CYS A 231 42.51 -20.93 -54.87
N ASP A 232 43.63 -21.37 -54.29
CA ASP A 232 44.32 -22.62 -54.68
C ASP A 232 43.91 -23.83 -53.82
N ARG A 233 42.91 -23.70 -52.93
CA ARG A 233 42.48 -24.77 -52.01
C ARG A 233 41.08 -25.28 -52.37
N ARG A 234 40.90 -26.60 -52.35
CA ARG A 234 39.55 -27.20 -52.41
C ARG A 234 38.88 -27.11 -51.05
N LEU A 235 37.87 -26.25 -50.92
CA LEU A 235 37.02 -26.14 -49.74
C LEU A 235 36.10 -27.38 -49.62
N GLY A 236 35.94 -27.88 -48.40
CA GLY A 236 34.98 -28.94 -48.08
C GLY A 236 33.52 -28.50 -48.27
N ALA A 237 32.56 -29.43 -48.17
CA ALA A 237 31.13 -29.10 -48.30
C ALA A 237 30.64 -28.15 -47.19
N VAL A 238 30.96 -28.46 -45.92
CA VAL A 238 30.56 -27.65 -44.75
C VAL A 238 31.18 -26.24 -44.78
N GLU A 239 32.43 -26.12 -45.22
CA GLU A 239 33.11 -24.83 -45.34
C GLU A 239 32.47 -23.94 -46.40
N ARG A 240 32.01 -24.53 -47.52
CA ARG A 240 31.28 -23.81 -48.57
C ARG A 240 29.94 -23.30 -48.06
N ASP A 241 29.17 -24.14 -47.36
CA ASP A 241 27.86 -23.76 -46.84
C ASP A 241 27.97 -22.58 -45.85
N LEU A 242 28.97 -22.61 -44.96
CA LEU A 242 29.21 -21.51 -44.01
C LEU A 242 29.61 -20.21 -44.72
N VAL A 243 30.44 -20.30 -45.77
CA VAL A 243 30.83 -19.13 -46.57
C VAL A 243 29.62 -18.55 -47.29
N HIS A 244 28.75 -19.37 -47.90
CA HIS A 244 27.52 -18.91 -48.54
C HIS A 244 26.58 -18.20 -47.56
N GLU A 245 26.38 -18.75 -46.35
CA GLU A 245 25.55 -18.13 -45.31
C GLU A 245 26.08 -16.74 -44.93
N ARG A 246 27.41 -16.60 -44.78
CA ARG A 246 28.04 -15.31 -44.43
C ARG A 246 27.96 -14.31 -45.57
N ILE A 247 28.14 -14.74 -46.82
CA ILE A 247 27.96 -13.89 -48.01
C ILE A 247 26.50 -13.42 -48.11
N ALA A 248 25.52 -14.29 -47.84
CA ALA A 248 24.11 -13.92 -47.83
C ALA A 248 23.81 -12.84 -46.76
N LYS A 249 24.42 -12.92 -45.58
CA LYS A 249 24.31 -11.88 -44.53
C LYS A 249 24.93 -10.55 -44.97
N VAL A 250 26.12 -10.57 -45.58
CA VAL A 250 26.75 -9.37 -46.14
C VAL A 250 25.87 -8.75 -47.22
N ARG A 251 25.27 -9.58 -48.10
CA ARG A 251 24.33 -9.14 -49.13
C ARG A 251 23.08 -8.48 -48.54
N GLY A 252 22.56 -9.01 -47.43
CA GLY A 252 21.45 -8.43 -46.69
C GLY A 252 21.77 -7.01 -46.21
N VAL A 253 22.90 -6.83 -45.52
CA VAL A 253 23.35 -5.51 -45.04
C VAL A 253 23.57 -4.52 -46.20
N LEU A 254 24.17 -4.96 -47.31
CA LEU A 254 24.33 -4.11 -48.49
C LEU A 254 22.99 -3.72 -49.14
N THR A 255 21.97 -4.57 -49.05
CA THR A 255 20.63 -4.24 -49.57
C THR A 255 19.97 -3.12 -48.77
N GLU A 256 20.22 -3.05 -47.46
CA GLU A 256 19.74 -1.96 -46.60
C GLU A 256 20.40 -0.61 -46.95
N LEU A 257 21.64 -0.62 -47.44
CA LEU A 257 22.39 0.57 -47.89
C LEU A 257 21.98 1.08 -49.29
N ARG A 258 21.21 0.29 -50.05
CA ARG A 258 20.81 0.62 -51.43
C ARG A 258 20.11 1.98 -51.61
N PRO A 259 19.21 2.44 -50.72
CA PRO A 259 18.53 3.73 -50.88
C PRO A 259 19.50 4.92 -50.87
N GLU A 260 20.60 4.82 -50.11
CA GLU A 260 21.58 5.90 -49.97
C GLU A 260 22.72 5.81 -51.00
N PHE A 261 23.03 4.59 -51.45
CA PHE A 261 24.14 4.35 -52.38
C PHE A 261 23.67 3.53 -53.59
N PRO A 262 23.17 4.18 -54.66
CA PRO A 262 22.65 3.50 -55.84
C PRO A 262 23.66 2.54 -56.49
N GLN A 263 24.96 2.86 -56.43
CA GLN A 263 26.05 1.99 -56.90
C GLN A 263 26.11 0.61 -56.21
N VAL A 264 25.51 0.45 -55.04
CA VAL A 264 25.40 -0.85 -54.36
C VAL A 264 24.51 -1.81 -55.17
N SER A 265 23.59 -1.29 -55.98
CA SER A 265 22.76 -2.11 -56.87
C SER A 265 23.58 -2.85 -57.92
N ASP A 266 24.67 -2.25 -58.41
CA ASP A 266 25.55 -2.87 -59.41
C ASP A 266 26.45 -3.94 -58.78
N LEU A 267 26.94 -3.68 -57.55
CA LEU A 267 27.66 -4.67 -56.73
C LEU A 267 26.79 -5.88 -56.39
N LEU A 268 25.54 -5.65 -55.96
CA LEU A 268 24.58 -6.72 -55.66
C LEU A 268 24.22 -7.53 -56.92
N ARG A 269 24.13 -6.88 -58.08
CA ARG A 269 23.90 -7.56 -59.37
C ARG A 269 25.08 -8.44 -59.78
N GLY A 270 26.31 -7.96 -59.59
CA GLY A 270 27.52 -8.74 -59.83
C GLY A 270 27.63 -9.96 -58.92
N LEU A 271 27.25 -9.83 -57.65
CA LEU A 271 27.21 -10.94 -56.69
C LEU A 271 26.09 -11.95 -57.00
N ALA A 272 24.95 -11.50 -57.49
CA ALA A 272 23.83 -12.39 -57.88
C ALA A 272 24.12 -13.21 -59.14
N LEU A 273 25.00 -12.73 -60.04
CA LEU A 273 25.44 -13.46 -61.23
C LEU A 273 26.51 -14.52 -60.94
N ALA A 274 27.10 -14.52 -59.74
CA ALA A 274 28.11 -15.50 -59.31
C ALA A 274 27.52 -16.71 -58.54
N ASP A 275 26.25 -16.64 -58.16
CA ASP A 275 25.48 -17.73 -57.52
C ASP A 275 24.73 -18.62 -58.55
N ALA A 276 24.93 -18.41 -59.87
CA ALA A 276 24.35 -19.18 -60.97
C ALA A 276 25.44 -19.96 -61.74
#